data_AF-A0A5J4J5X5-F1
#
_entry.id   AF-A0A5J4J5X5-F1
#
_cell.length_a   1.000
_cell.length_b   1.000
_cell.length_c   1.000
_cell.angle_alpha   90.00
_cell.angle_beta   90.00
_cell.angle_gamma   90.00
#
_symmetry.space_group_name_H-M   'P 1'
#
loop_
_entity.id
_entity.type
_entity.pdbx_description
1 polymer ?
#
loop_
_entity_poly.entity_id
_entity_poly.type
_entity_poly.pdbx_seq_one_letter_code
_entity_poly.pdbx_strand_id
1 'polypeptide(L)' 'MRAAVWHGRKDVRVEKRDVKPVGPDEVKVRVAWAGICGSDLHEYLERPITIPGENRIR' A
#
# COMPACT_ATOMS: atom_id res chain seq x y z
N MET A 1 2.03 -10.62 9.22
CA MET A 1 2.89 -10.63 8.01
C MET A 1 3.76 -9.37 7.96
N ARG A 2 4.89 -9.40 7.24
CA ARG A 2 5.68 -8.18 6.94
C ARG A 2 5.05 -7.45 5.76
N ALA A 3 4.94 -6.13 5.82
CA ALA A 3 4.38 -5.30 4.76
C ALA A 3 5.16 -3.98 4.65
N ALA A 4 5.32 -3.47 3.43
CA ALA A 4 5.70 -2.07 3.20
C ALA A 4 4.43 -1.21 3.28
N VAL A 5 4.43 -0.21 4.16
CA VAL A 5 3.26 0.62 4.46
C VAL A 5 3.61 2.08 4.26
N TRP A 6 2.79 2.78 3.48
CA TRP A 6 2.89 4.23 3.29
C TRP A 6 2.18 4.96 4.43
N HIS A 7 2.90 5.88 5.07
CA HIS A 7 2.38 6.77 6.13
C HIS A 7 2.32 8.23 5.67
N GLY A 8 2.93 8.54 4.54
CA GLY A 8 2.99 9.88 4.00
C GLY A 8 4.10 10.04 2.97
N ARG A 9 4.19 11.25 2.44
CA ARG A 9 5.27 11.65 1.54
C ARG A 9 6.63 11.34 2.18
N LYS A 10 7.48 10.62 1.45
CA LYS A 10 8.80 10.15 1.89
C LYS A 10 8.79 9.27 3.14
N ASP A 11 7.65 8.67 3.48
CA ASP A 11 7.49 7.84 4.67
C ASP A 11 6.85 6.49 4.32
N VAL A 12 7.69 5.54 3.93
CA VAL A 12 7.33 4.14 3.72
C VAL A 12 8.14 3.29 4.69
N ARG A 13 7.46 2.45 5.46
CA ARG A 13 8.05 1.64 6.52
C ARG A 13 7.76 0.17 6.30
N VAL A 14 8.71 -0.69 6.63
CA VAL A 14 8.48 -2.13 6.66
C VAL A 14 8.08 -2.51 8.08
N GLU A 15 6.85 -2.98 8.25
CA GLU A 15 6.30 -3.29 9.57
C GLU A 15 5.50 -4.60 9.59
N LYS A 16 5.18 -5.06 10.82
CA LYS A 16 4.31 -6.22 11.02
C LYS A 16 2.85 -5.76 10.97
N ARG A 17 2.04 -6.49 10.19
CA ARG A 17 0.59 -6.30 10.09
C ARG A 17 -0.14 -7.62 10.28
N ASP A 18 -1.33 -7.58 10.86
CA ASP A 18 -2.17 -8.76 10.97
C ASP A 18 -2.73 -9.16 9.61
N VAL A 19 -2.85 -10.46 9.41
CA VAL A 19 -3.44 -11.02 8.19
C VAL A 19 -4.95 -11.04 8.40
N LYS A 20 -5.70 -10.37 7.53
CA LYS A 20 -7.16 -10.36 7.59
C LYS A 20 -7.73 -11.77 7.30
N PRO A 21 -8.87 -12.14 7.92
CA PRO A 21 -9.66 -13.29 7.50
C PRO A 21 -10.08 -13.15 6.03
N VAL A 22 -10.30 -14.28 5.36
CA VAL A 22 -10.70 -14.34 3.94
C VAL A 22 -12.21 -14.49 3.88
N GLY A 23 -12.88 -13.63 3.12
CA GLY A 23 -14.32 -13.73 2.87
C GLY A 23 -14.69 -14.87 1.89
N PRO A 24 -15.99 -15.14 1.70
CA PRO A 24 -16.47 -16.20 0.81
C PRO A 24 -15.99 -16.06 -0.66
N ASP A 25 -15.84 -14.82 -1.14
CA ASP A 25 -15.48 -14.51 -2.54
C ASP A 25 -14.04 -13.97 -2.68
N GLU A 26 -13.18 -14.21 -1.70
CA GLU A 26 -11.81 -13.71 -1.67
C GLU A 26 -10.78 -14.85 -1.75
N VAL A 27 -9.59 -14.55 -2.27
CA VAL A 27 -8.46 -15.48 -2.30
C VAL A 27 -7.27 -14.87 -1.56
N LYS A 28 -6.61 -15.67 -0.73
CA LYS A 28 -5.36 -15.29 -0.07
C LYS A 28 -4.16 -15.71 -0.89
N VAL A 29 -3.40 -14.73 -1.35
CA VAL A 29 -2.16 -14.95 -2.10
C VAL A 29 -0.95 -14.70 -1.20
N ARG A 30 -0.01 -15.65 -1.19
CA ARG A 30 1.32 -15.43 -0.63
C ARG A 30 2.22 -14.86 -1.74
N VAL A 31 2.45 -13.55 -1.70
CA VAL A 31 3.26 -12.84 -2.70
C VAL A 31 4.68 -13.41 -2.71
N ALA A 32 5.13 -13.88 -3.89
CA ALA A 32 6.51 -14.30 -4.12
C ALA A 32 7.38 -13.13 -4.60
N TRP A 33 6.83 -12.30 -5.48
CA TRP A 33 7.49 -11.15 -6.10
C TRP A 33 6.49 -10.02 -6.32
N ALA A 34 6.96 -8.78 -6.17
CA ALA A 34 6.24 -7.56 -6.53
C ALA A 34 7.24 -6.56 -7.11
N GLY A 35 6.92 -5.99 -8.26
CA GLY A 35 7.70 -4.91 -8.86
C GLY A 35 7.34 -3.55 -8.27
N ILE A 36 8.21 -2.56 -8.48
CA ILE A 36 7.93 -1.16 -8.18
C ILE A 36 7.51 -0.48 -9.48
N CYS A 37 6.32 0.11 -9.50
CA CYS A 37 5.82 0.90 -10.61
C CYS A 37 6.23 2.37 -10.45
N GLY A 38 6.23 3.14 -11.55
CA GLY A 38 6.42 4.58 -11.47
C GLY A 38 5.38 5.29 -10.58
N SER A 39 4.14 4.76 -10.51
CA SER A 39 3.11 5.28 -9.61
C SER A 39 3.50 5.20 -8.14
N ASP A 40 4.19 4.13 -7.72
CA ASP A 40 4.65 3.98 -6.33
C ASP A 40 5.66 5.07 -5.96
N LEU A 41 6.53 5.43 -6.92
CA LEU A 41 7.50 6.51 -6.74
C LEU A 41 6.82 7.89 -6.67
N HIS A 42 5.79 8.12 -7.49
CA HIS A 42 5.02 9.37 -7.42
C HIS A 42 4.34 9.51 -6.05
N GLU A 43 3.72 8.44 -5.50
CA GLU A 43 3.14 8.45 -4.15
C GLU A 43 4.19 8.76 -3.06
N TYR A 44 5.40 8.24 -3.22
CA TYR A 44 6.50 8.50 -2.30
C TYR A 44 6.96 9.97 -2.37
N LEU A 45 7.00 10.59 -3.55
CA LEU A 45 7.62 11.90 -3.76
C LEU A 45 6.66 13.09 -3.72
N GLU A 46 5.40 12.95 -4.11
CA GLU A 46 4.59 14.11 -4.56
C GLU A 46 3.31 14.39 -3.74
N ARG A 47 2.92 13.51 -2.79
CA ARG A 47 1.64 13.49 -2.00
C ARG A 47 0.55 12.62 -2.68
N PRO A 48 -0.58 12.24 -2.02
CA PRO A 48 -1.40 11.16 -2.55
C PRO A 48 -2.03 11.54 -3.90
N ILE A 49 -1.66 10.80 -4.94
CA ILE A 49 -2.23 10.95 -6.29
C ILE A 49 -3.34 9.92 -6.48
N THR A 50 -3.09 8.68 -6.04
CA THR A 50 -3.97 7.52 -6.19
C THR A 50 -4.39 6.92 -4.86
N ILE A 51 -3.56 7.02 -3.81
CA ILE A 51 -3.92 6.55 -2.47
C ILE A 51 -5.00 7.48 -1.89
N PRO A 52 -6.19 7.00 -1.52
CA PRO A 52 -7.21 7.86 -0.93
C PRO A 52 -6.70 8.47 0.39
N GLY A 53 -6.54 9.79 0.44
CA GLY A 53 -6.22 10.56 1.64
C GLY A 53 -7.38 11.46 2.09
N GLU A 54 -7.25 12.10 3.26
CA GLU A 54 -8.28 12.98 3.85
C GLU A 54 -8.69 14.17 2.93
N ASN A 55 -7.83 14.57 1.98
CA ASN A 55 -8.07 15.66 1.03
C ASN A 55 -8.33 15.17 -0.40
N ARG A 56 -9.29 14.25 -0.59
CA ARG A 56 -9.80 13.94 -1.93
C ARG A 56 -10.67 15.10 -2.42
N ILE A 57 -10.14 15.99 -3.26
CA ILE A 57 -10.97 16.84 -4.09
C ILE A 57 -11.76 15.89 -4.99
N ARG A 58 -13.08 15.88 -4.82
CA ARG A 58 -14.01 15.11 -5.65
C ARG A 58 -14.06 15.69 -7.06
#